data_AF-A0A6P3ZB75-F1
#
_entry.id   AF-A0A6P3ZB75-F1
#
_cell.length_a   1.000
_cell.length_b   1.000
_cell.length_c   1.000
_cell.angle_alpha   90.00
_cell.angle_beta   90.00
_cell.angle_gamma   90.00
#
_symmetry.space_group_name_H-M   'P 1'
#
loop_
_entity.id
_entity.type
_entity.pdbx_description
1 polymer ?
#
loop_
_entity_poly.entity_id
_entity_poly.type
_entity_poly.pdbx_seq_one_letter_code
_entity_poly.pdbx_strand_id
1 'polypeptide(L)'
;MTTGEQDYWEYPLHDLLPLLKRNRQVVVEQRLLDGTYGVCRFNCLQPPFDNPAIRRAVAMAVDQRDYLRAVAGTEPGGWEACEGVFTCGTPLANDVGSEILKTHSIERAKAALAEAGYKGEKVVLVAPGDYPQINALSLVTADILRRLGMNLELVSTDWGTLVQRRTSKEPVERGGWSIIHTTASGQSLSLPVYHLFLRANGPQAWFGWPEDAEIERLRNAWVEATDPAEGRRVAEALNRRALE
;
A
#
# COMPACT_ATOMS: atom_id res chain seq x y z
N MET A 1 -4.25 -20.06 -24.23
CA MET A 1 -3.88 -18.88 -25.06
C MET A 1 -2.96 -19.26 -26.20
N THR A 2 -1.69 -19.64 -25.97
CA THR A 2 -0.79 -20.04 -27.08
C THR A 2 -1.17 -21.36 -27.75
N THR A 3 -1.78 -22.29 -27.01
CA THR A 3 -2.29 -23.59 -27.50
C THR A 3 -3.77 -23.56 -27.86
N GLY A 4 -4.45 -22.42 -27.70
CA GLY A 4 -5.91 -22.31 -27.89
C GLY A 4 -6.78 -22.80 -26.70
N GLU A 5 -6.20 -23.27 -25.60
CA GLU A 5 -6.97 -23.83 -24.46
C GLU A 5 -7.53 -22.78 -23.46
N GLN A 6 -7.20 -21.51 -23.65
CA GLN A 6 -7.63 -20.41 -22.77
C GLN A 6 -7.72 -19.15 -23.62
N ASP A 7 -8.87 -18.47 -23.59
CA ASP A 7 -9.15 -17.29 -24.42
C ASP A 7 -8.76 -15.97 -23.75
N TYR A 8 -8.77 -15.94 -22.42
CA TYR A 8 -8.52 -14.72 -21.65
C TYR A 8 -7.67 -14.99 -20.41
N TRP A 9 -6.70 -14.13 -20.17
CA TRP A 9 -5.90 -14.11 -18.95
C TRP A 9 -5.79 -12.66 -18.46
N GLU A 10 -6.42 -12.37 -17.33
CA GLU A 10 -6.50 -11.00 -16.77
C GLU A 10 -5.16 -10.47 -16.27
N TYR A 11 -4.41 -11.27 -15.50
CA TYR A 11 -3.14 -10.88 -14.89
C TYR A 11 -2.03 -11.89 -15.24
N PRO A 12 -1.50 -11.85 -16.47
CA PRO A 12 -0.26 -12.56 -16.75
C PRO A 12 0.88 -12.02 -15.88
N LEU A 13 1.82 -12.89 -15.53
CA LEU A 13 3.07 -12.46 -14.92
C LEU A 13 3.80 -11.50 -15.87
N HIS A 14 4.36 -10.41 -15.34
CA HIS A 14 4.96 -9.34 -16.15
C HIS A 14 6.11 -9.84 -17.03
N ASP A 15 6.88 -10.78 -16.51
CA ASP A 15 7.96 -11.53 -17.16
C ASP A 15 7.49 -12.40 -18.34
N LEU A 16 6.20 -12.73 -18.42
CA LEU A 16 5.61 -13.40 -19.59
C LEU A 16 5.13 -12.42 -20.67
N LEU A 17 4.98 -11.12 -20.35
CA LEU A 17 4.48 -10.13 -21.32
C LEU A 17 5.34 -10.04 -22.59
N PRO A 18 6.69 -10.04 -22.54
CA PRO A 18 7.49 -10.02 -23.77
C PRO A 18 7.25 -11.24 -24.66
N LEU A 19 7.03 -12.42 -24.06
CA LEU A 19 6.72 -13.64 -24.80
C LEU A 19 5.33 -13.56 -25.44
N LEU A 20 4.33 -13.11 -24.68
CA LEU A 20 2.95 -12.95 -25.17
C LEU A 20 2.87 -11.91 -26.29
N LYS A 21 3.55 -10.76 -26.14
CA LYS A 21 3.61 -9.69 -27.17
C LYS A 21 4.25 -10.14 -28.49
N ARG A 22 5.13 -11.15 -28.46
CA ARG A 22 5.74 -11.72 -29.68
C ARG A 22 4.81 -12.69 -30.40
N ASN A 23 3.79 -13.23 -29.72
CA ASN A 23 2.84 -14.15 -30.33
C ASN A 23 1.77 -13.38 -31.12
N ARG A 24 1.77 -13.52 -32.46
CA ARG A 24 0.81 -12.83 -33.34
C ARG A 24 -0.64 -13.27 -33.17
N GLN A 25 -0.89 -14.39 -32.48
CA GLN A 25 -2.23 -14.89 -32.19
C GLN A 25 -2.78 -14.37 -30.85
N VAL A 26 -1.98 -13.63 -30.07
CA VAL A 26 -2.37 -13.09 -28.77
C VAL A 26 -2.35 -11.58 -28.81
N VAL A 27 -3.44 -10.97 -28.38
CA VAL A 27 -3.52 -9.52 -28.14
C VAL A 27 -3.16 -9.26 -26.68
N VAL A 28 -2.17 -8.40 -26.45
CA VAL A 28 -1.78 -7.96 -25.12
C VAL A 28 -2.13 -6.48 -25.00
N GLU A 29 -3.13 -6.16 -24.19
CA GLU A 29 -3.61 -4.80 -23.99
C GLU A 29 -3.69 -4.44 -22.51
N GLN A 30 -3.34 -3.20 -22.18
CA GLN A 30 -3.60 -2.64 -20.86
C GLN A 30 -5.06 -2.20 -20.77
N ARG A 31 -5.83 -2.89 -19.91
CA ARG A 31 -7.27 -2.61 -19.72
C ARG A 31 -7.54 -1.64 -18.58
N LEU A 32 -6.74 -1.69 -17.52
CA LEU A 32 -6.85 -0.78 -16.36
C LEU A 32 -5.95 0.44 -16.59
N LEU A 33 -6.54 1.51 -17.13
CA LEU A 33 -5.82 2.75 -17.43
C LEU A 33 -5.51 3.56 -16.17
N ASP A 34 -6.37 3.47 -15.16
CA ASP A 34 -6.12 4.07 -13.84
C ASP A 34 -5.16 3.25 -12.98
N GLY A 35 -4.68 2.11 -13.51
CA GLY A 35 -3.69 1.25 -12.85
C GLY A 35 -4.19 0.49 -11.62
N THR A 36 -3.24 -0.25 -11.04
CA THR A 36 -3.39 -1.02 -9.81
C THR A 36 -2.33 -0.55 -8.82
N TYR A 37 -2.78 -0.17 -7.62
CA TYR A 37 -1.92 0.39 -6.57
C TYR A 37 -1.62 -0.67 -5.52
N GLY A 38 -0.34 -0.83 -5.19
CA GLY A 38 0.10 -1.60 -4.03
C GLY A 38 -0.14 -0.83 -2.74
N VAL A 39 -0.65 -1.49 -1.72
CA VAL A 39 -1.02 -0.89 -0.44
C VAL A 39 -0.39 -1.67 0.71
N CYS A 40 0.52 -1.02 1.41
CA CYS A 40 1.04 -1.50 2.69
C CYS A 40 0.10 -1.04 3.81
N ARG A 41 -0.48 -1.99 4.55
CA ARG A 41 -1.38 -1.68 5.67
C ARG A 41 -0.75 -2.10 6.98
N PHE A 42 -0.61 -1.13 7.89
CA PHE A 42 -0.28 -1.38 9.29
C PHE A 42 -1.54 -1.71 10.09
N ASN A 43 -1.39 -2.58 11.08
CA ASN A 43 -2.37 -2.77 12.13
C ASN A 43 -2.10 -1.78 13.27
N CYS A 44 -2.96 -0.77 13.44
CA CYS A 44 -2.78 0.31 14.41
C CYS A 44 -3.31 -0.02 15.82
N LEU A 45 -3.85 -1.22 16.04
CA LEU A 45 -4.39 -1.59 17.36
C LEU A 45 -3.32 -2.05 18.35
N GLN A 46 -2.18 -2.50 17.86
CA GLN A 46 -1.18 -3.20 18.66
C GLN A 46 0.21 -2.58 18.46
N PRO A 47 1.07 -2.62 19.48
CA PRO A 47 2.48 -2.29 19.31
C PRO A 47 3.14 -3.10 18.19
N PRO A 48 4.12 -2.52 17.45
CA PRO A 48 4.61 -1.15 17.61
C PRO A 48 3.87 -0.11 16.74
N PHE A 49 2.87 -0.52 15.95
CA PHE A 49 2.26 0.33 14.93
C PHE A 49 1.02 1.09 15.40
N ASP A 50 0.61 0.93 16.65
CA ASP A 50 -0.22 1.91 17.36
C ASP A 50 0.47 3.29 17.44
N ASN A 51 1.81 3.30 17.52
CA ASN A 51 2.62 4.51 17.49
C ASN A 51 2.81 5.05 16.05
N PRO A 52 2.25 6.23 15.71
CA PRO A 52 2.42 6.84 14.38
C PRO A 52 3.88 7.16 14.03
N ALA A 53 4.73 7.49 15.01
CA ALA A 53 6.13 7.80 14.76
C ALA A 53 6.91 6.57 14.23
N ILE A 54 6.53 5.36 14.66
CA ILE A 54 7.12 4.11 14.15
C ILE A 54 6.65 3.84 12.71
N ARG A 55 5.36 4.05 12.40
CA ARG A 55 4.85 3.94 11.02
C ARG A 55 5.58 4.91 10.09
N ARG A 56 5.81 6.15 10.54
CA ARG A 56 6.59 7.17 9.83
C ARG A 56 8.03 6.72 9.59
N ALA A 57 8.70 6.19 10.60
CA ALA A 57 10.07 5.68 10.44
C ALA A 57 10.15 4.59 9.36
N VAL A 58 9.18 3.66 9.31
CA VAL A 58 9.11 2.65 8.23
C VAL A 58 8.85 3.31 6.87
N ALA A 59 7.93 4.28 6.78
CA ALA A 59 7.63 5.00 5.54
C ALA A 59 8.85 5.73 4.95
N MET A 60 9.73 6.30 5.79
CA MET A 60 10.96 6.96 5.35
C MET A 60 11.95 6.04 4.61
N ALA A 61 11.88 4.73 4.88
CA ALA A 61 12.73 3.72 4.26
C ALA A 61 12.16 3.19 2.93
N VAL A 62 10.89 3.43 2.65
CA VAL A 62 10.20 2.92 1.46
C VAL A 62 10.61 3.72 0.24
N ASP A 63 11.08 3.02 -0.79
CA ASP A 63 11.16 3.52 -2.17
C ASP A 63 10.15 2.76 -3.02
N GLN A 64 9.09 3.45 -3.47
CA GLN A 64 8.03 2.83 -4.27
C GLN A 64 8.57 2.17 -5.54
N ARG A 65 9.67 2.66 -6.11
CA ARG A 65 10.25 2.11 -7.34
C ARG A 65 10.82 0.72 -7.13
N ASP A 66 11.29 0.40 -5.92
CA ASP A 66 11.78 -0.94 -5.61
C ASP A 66 10.62 -1.96 -5.55
N TYR A 67 9.47 -1.54 -5.02
CA TYR A 67 8.24 -2.34 -5.06
C TYR A 67 7.75 -2.55 -6.49
N LEU A 68 7.69 -1.47 -7.29
CA LEU A 68 7.22 -1.53 -8.66
C LEU A 68 8.13 -2.39 -9.54
N ARG A 69 9.46 -2.29 -9.39
CA ARG A 69 10.41 -3.18 -10.07
C ARG A 69 10.24 -4.65 -9.66
N ALA A 70 9.96 -4.91 -8.39
CA ALA A 70 9.74 -6.28 -7.91
C ALA A 70 8.47 -6.91 -8.49
N VAL A 71 7.42 -6.12 -8.72
CA VAL A 71 6.13 -6.60 -9.25
C VAL A 71 6.09 -6.63 -10.77
N ALA A 72 6.57 -5.57 -11.42
CA ALA A 72 6.39 -5.32 -12.85
C ALA A 72 7.68 -5.42 -13.68
N GLY A 73 8.82 -5.67 -13.03
CA GLY A 73 10.12 -5.73 -13.68
C GLY A 73 10.70 -4.35 -14.01
N THR A 74 11.79 -4.36 -14.78
CA THR A 74 12.60 -3.17 -15.11
C THR A 74 12.34 -2.62 -16.51
N GLU A 75 11.48 -3.26 -17.29
CA GLU A 75 11.13 -2.80 -18.63
C GLU A 75 10.49 -1.40 -18.59
N PRO A 76 10.86 -0.49 -19.51
CA PRO A 76 10.27 0.85 -19.56
C PRO A 76 8.78 0.81 -19.90
N GLY A 77 7.99 1.58 -19.15
CA GLY A 77 6.54 1.67 -19.32
C GLY A 77 5.80 0.49 -18.69
N GLY A 78 4.78 0.79 -17.90
CA GLY A 78 3.95 -0.21 -17.20
C GLY A 78 3.78 0.05 -15.70
N TRP A 79 4.58 0.95 -15.13
CA TRP A 79 4.41 1.42 -13.76
C TRP A 79 4.94 2.84 -13.60
N GLU A 80 4.42 3.54 -12.61
CA GLU A 80 4.86 4.88 -12.20
C GLU A 80 4.77 4.98 -10.68
N ALA A 81 5.73 5.67 -10.05
CA ALA A 81 5.65 5.99 -8.63
C ALA A 81 4.57 7.04 -8.40
N CYS A 82 3.76 6.85 -7.38
CA CYS A 82 2.70 7.76 -7.00
C CYS A 82 2.84 8.12 -5.53
N GLU A 83 3.55 9.22 -5.28
CA GLU A 83 3.90 9.69 -3.94
C GLU A 83 2.78 10.56 -3.37
N GLY A 84 1.56 10.03 -3.34
CA GLY A 84 0.36 10.64 -2.80
C GLY A 84 -0.70 9.58 -2.50
N VAL A 85 -1.73 9.94 -1.75
CA VAL A 85 -2.81 9.01 -1.37
C VAL A 85 -3.85 8.85 -2.46
N PHE A 86 -4.06 9.88 -3.28
CA PHE A 86 -4.99 9.83 -4.42
C PHE A 86 -4.31 9.30 -5.68
N THR A 87 -5.08 8.59 -6.50
CA THR A 87 -4.67 8.08 -7.81
C THR A 87 -4.02 9.16 -8.65
N CYS A 88 -2.77 8.95 -9.06
CA CYS A 88 -2.04 9.83 -9.95
C CYS A 88 -2.80 10.08 -11.27
N GLY A 89 -2.68 11.29 -11.80
CA GLY A 89 -3.39 11.71 -13.02
C GLY A 89 -4.87 12.08 -12.82
N THR A 90 -5.44 11.87 -11.63
CA THR A 90 -6.82 12.31 -11.32
C THR A 90 -6.87 13.76 -10.82
N PRO A 91 -8.04 14.43 -10.83
CA PRO A 91 -8.16 15.83 -10.40
C PRO A 91 -7.73 16.10 -8.95
N LEU A 92 -7.79 15.09 -8.07
CA LEU A 92 -7.39 15.20 -6.66
C LEU A 92 -5.95 14.71 -6.41
N ALA A 93 -5.26 14.21 -7.43
CA ALA A 93 -3.86 13.80 -7.33
C ALA A 93 -2.99 14.97 -6.87
N ASN A 94 -2.21 14.74 -5.81
CA ASN A 94 -1.27 15.69 -5.26
C ASN A 94 -0.25 14.96 -4.38
N ASP A 95 0.89 15.59 -4.14
CA ASP A 95 1.97 15.07 -3.31
C ASP A 95 2.22 15.93 -2.05
N VAL A 96 1.27 16.79 -1.67
CA VAL A 96 1.40 17.72 -0.55
C VAL A 96 1.56 16.96 0.77
N GLY A 97 2.68 17.13 1.45
CA GLY A 97 2.97 16.39 2.70
C GLY A 97 3.66 15.03 2.49
N SER A 98 4.05 14.70 1.26
CA SER A 98 4.64 13.40 0.90
C SER A 98 6.15 13.36 1.00
N GLU A 99 6.78 14.35 1.64
CA GLU A 99 8.23 14.44 1.81
C GLU A 99 8.80 13.22 2.54
N ILE A 100 7.99 12.60 3.41
CA ILE A 100 8.39 11.38 4.11
C ILE A 100 8.67 10.23 3.15
N LEU A 101 7.84 10.07 2.11
CA LEU A 101 7.99 9.03 1.09
C LEU A 101 9.18 9.29 0.17
N LYS A 102 9.60 10.56 0.04
CA LYS A 102 10.76 10.96 -0.78
C LYS A 102 12.11 10.75 -0.08
N THR A 103 12.11 10.31 1.18
CA THR A 103 13.34 10.19 2.00
C THR A 103 14.25 9.05 1.55
N HIS A 104 13.69 7.89 1.19
CA HIS A 104 14.43 6.76 0.60
C HIS A 104 15.71 6.37 1.37
N SER A 105 15.68 6.38 2.70
CA SER A 105 16.90 6.23 3.51
C SER A 105 16.71 5.31 4.71
N ILE A 106 17.36 4.14 4.67
CA ILE A 106 17.44 3.21 5.80
C ILE A 106 18.06 3.87 7.02
N GLU A 107 19.13 4.65 6.86
CA GLU A 107 19.83 5.25 8.01
C GLU A 107 18.99 6.31 8.70
N ARG A 108 18.30 7.19 7.96
CA ARG A 108 17.37 8.16 8.54
C ARG A 108 16.17 7.47 9.18
N ALA A 109 15.66 6.41 8.57
CA ALA A 109 14.57 5.61 9.10
C ALA A 109 14.96 4.88 10.40
N LYS A 110 16.16 4.31 10.51
CA LYS A 110 16.69 3.73 11.76
C LYS A 110 16.77 4.76 12.88
N ALA A 111 17.29 5.96 12.58
CA ALA A 111 17.37 7.05 13.56
C ALA A 111 15.97 7.46 14.04
N ALA A 112 15.02 7.62 13.12
CA ALA A 112 13.63 7.93 13.46
C ALA A 112 12.95 6.79 14.24
N LEU A 113 13.25 5.53 13.93
CA LEU A 113 12.72 4.37 14.64
C LEU A 113 13.21 4.29 16.09
N ALA A 114 14.49 4.61 16.32
CA ALA A 114 15.07 4.69 17.66
C ALA A 114 14.46 5.85 18.46
N GLU A 115 14.33 7.04 17.86
CA GLU A 115 13.69 8.21 18.47
C GLU A 115 12.21 7.97 18.80
N ALA A 116 11.50 7.24 17.92
CA ALA A 116 10.13 6.81 18.16
C ALA A 116 10.00 5.80 19.31
N GLY A 117 11.11 5.31 19.85
CA GLY A 117 11.17 4.46 21.02
C GLY A 117 10.84 3.00 20.76
N TYR A 118 11.11 2.48 19.55
CA TYR A 118 10.95 1.06 19.25
C TYR A 118 11.84 0.19 20.15
N LYS A 119 11.27 -0.83 20.79
CA LYS A 119 11.94 -1.66 21.81
C LYS A 119 12.20 -3.09 21.36
N GLY A 120 11.99 -3.40 20.08
CA GLY A 120 12.11 -4.76 19.55
C GLY A 120 10.80 -5.56 19.62
N GLU A 121 9.66 -4.88 19.73
CA GLU A 121 8.33 -5.49 19.65
C GLU A 121 8.23 -6.35 18.39
N LYS A 122 7.62 -7.54 18.54
CA LYS A 122 7.47 -8.49 17.44
C LYS A 122 6.58 -7.91 16.34
N VAL A 123 7.06 -7.96 15.11
CA VAL A 123 6.34 -7.55 13.91
C VAL A 123 6.01 -8.78 13.09
N VAL A 124 4.72 -9.07 12.89
CA VAL A 124 4.26 -10.15 12.00
C VAL A 124 3.81 -9.56 10.67
N LEU A 125 4.56 -9.85 9.62
CA LEU A 125 4.19 -9.56 8.24
C LEU A 125 3.63 -10.82 7.60
N VAL A 126 2.39 -10.76 7.10
CA VAL A 126 1.75 -11.91 6.43
C VAL A 126 1.83 -11.73 4.91
N ALA A 127 2.38 -12.72 4.22
CA ALA A 127 2.61 -12.71 2.78
C ALA A 127 1.85 -13.86 2.09
N PRO A 128 1.03 -13.58 1.06
CA PRO A 128 0.32 -14.62 0.31
C PRO A 128 1.20 -15.17 -0.81
N GLY A 129 1.90 -16.29 -0.58
CA GLY A 129 2.87 -16.86 -1.51
C GLY A 129 2.28 -17.33 -2.85
N ASP A 130 0.97 -17.59 -2.88
CA ASP A 130 0.18 -17.97 -4.06
C ASP A 130 -0.33 -16.76 -4.86
N TYR A 131 -0.12 -15.53 -4.38
CA TYR A 131 -0.48 -14.29 -5.07
C TYR A 131 0.80 -13.50 -5.40
N PRO A 132 1.44 -13.73 -6.57
CA PRO A 132 2.81 -13.30 -6.84
C PRO A 132 3.06 -11.80 -6.67
N GLN A 133 2.11 -10.96 -7.10
CA GLN A 133 2.23 -9.50 -7.00
C GLN A 133 2.28 -9.04 -5.53
N ILE A 134 1.34 -9.50 -4.71
CA ILE A 134 1.25 -9.12 -3.29
C ILE A 134 2.41 -9.75 -2.50
N ASN A 135 2.81 -10.98 -2.86
CA ASN A 135 4.00 -11.60 -2.29
C ASN A 135 5.26 -10.76 -2.54
N ALA A 136 5.48 -10.30 -3.77
CA ALA A 136 6.62 -9.45 -4.12
C ALA A 136 6.63 -8.15 -3.28
N LEU A 137 5.47 -7.49 -3.12
CA LEU A 137 5.35 -6.32 -2.24
C LEU A 137 5.75 -6.65 -0.80
N SER A 138 5.23 -7.75 -0.25
CA SER A 138 5.56 -8.20 1.11
C SER A 138 7.05 -8.50 1.27
N LEU A 139 7.69 -9.14 0.29
CA LEU A 139 9.12 -9.46 0.38
C LEU A 139 10.00 -8.21 0.37
N VAL A 140 9.65 -7.17 -0.39
CA VAL A 140 10.35 -5.88 -0.36
C VAL A 140 10.19 -5.21 1.01
N THR A 141 8.99 -5.21 1.59
CA THR A 141 8.79 -4.72 2.96
C THR A 141 9.57 -5.53 3.99
N ALA A 142 9.60 -6.86 3.85
CA ALA A 142 10.35 -7.73 4.75
C ALA A 142 11.86 -7.39 4.76
N ASP A 143 12.44 -7.13 3.58
CA ASP A 143 13.83 -6.66 3.48
C ASP A 143 14.05 -5.33 4.21
N ILE A 144 13.17 -4.35 3.97
CA ILE A 144 13.23 -3.04 4.63
C ILE A 144 13.19 -3.19 6.15
N LEU A 145 12.21 -3.93 6.69
CA LEU A 145 12.07 -4.11 8.14
C LEU A 145 13.28 -4.80 8.77
N ARG A 146 13.87 -5.78 8.08
CA ARG A 146 15.13 -6.42 8.52
C ARG A 146 16.29 -5.44 8.51
N ARG A 147 16.43 -4.62 7.46
CA ARG A 147 17.47 -3.58 7.37
C ARG A 147 17.31 -2.50 8.42
N LEU A 148 16.08 -2.22 8.87
CA LEU A 148 15.79 -1.35 10.01
C LEU A 148 16.08 -2.00 11.38
N GLY A 149 16.36 -3.30 11.42
CA GLY A 149 16.61 -4.03 12.66
C GLY A 149 15.36 -4.38 13.45
N MET A 150 14.18 -4.40 12.82
CA MET A 150 12.94 -4.78 13.48
C MET A 150 12.87 -6.30 13.72
N ASN A 151 12.24 -6.70 14.83
CA ASN A 151 11.99 -8.09 15.20
C ASN A 151 10.88 -8.69 14.31
N LEU A 152 11.24 -8.99 13.06
CA LEU A 152 10.32 -9.43 12.03
C LEU A 152 10.13 -10.96 12.03
N GLU A 153 8.87 -11.38 12.11
CA GLU A 153 8.41 -12.68 11.65
C GLU A 153 7.68 -12.50 10.31
N LEU A 154 8.19 -13.16 9.26
CA LEU A 154 7.51 -13.25 7.97
C LEU A 154 6.72 -14.55 7.91
N VAL A 155 5.40 -14.45 7.83
CA VAL A 155 4.50 -15.60 7.68
C VAL A 155 4.04 -15.72 6.24
N SER A 156 4.50 -16.77 5.55
CA SER A 156 4.00 -17.11 4.21
C SER A 156 2.77 -18.01 4.32
N THR A 157 1.70 -17.66 3.61
CA THR A 157 0.43 -18.42 3.57
C THR A 157 -0.25 -18.25 2.21
N ASP A 158 -1.48 -18.75 2.03
CA ASP A 158 -2.30 -18.50 0.85
C ASP A 158 -3.16 -17.23 1.03
N TRP A 159 -3.65 -16.67 -0.09
CA TRP A 159 -4.47 -15.44 -0.07
C TRP A 159 -5.75 -15.59 0.76
N GLY A 160 -6.41 -16.75 0.70
CA GLY A 160 -7.63 -17.02 1.46
C GLY A 160 -7.39 -16.94 2.97
N THR A 161 -6.32 -17.58 3.44
CA THR A 161 -5.88 -17.53 4.83
C THR A 161 -5.50 -16.12 5.27
N LEU A 162 -4.80 -15.34 4.43
CA LEU A 162 -4.50 -13.93 4.73
C LEU A 162 -5.80 -13.11 4.88
N VAL A 163 -6.75 -13.27 3.96
CA VAL A 163 -8.04 -12.56 3.98
C VAL A 163 -8.84 -12.86 5.23
N GLN A 164 -8.76 -14.08 5.76
CA GLN A 164 -9.37 -14.43 7.05
C GLN A 164 -8.58 -13.83 8.22
N ARG A 165 -7.26 -13.98 8.23
CA ARG A 165 -6.39 -13.54 9.33
C ARG A 165 -6.41 -12.02 9.53
N ARG A 166 -6.51 -11.23 8.45
CA ARG A 166 -6.57 -9.76 8.54
C ARG A 166 -7.78 -9.22 9.31
N THR A 167 -8.82 -10.04 9.50
CA THR A 167 -9.99 -9.69 10.31
C THR A 167 -9.70 -9.72 11.82
N SER A 168 -8.63 -10.43 12.23
CA SER A 168 -8.25 -10.58 13.63
C SER A 168 -7.75 -9.26 14.22
N LYS A 169 -8.33 -8.87 15.37
CA LYS A 169 -7.90 -7.74 16.21
C LYS A 169 -6.97 -8.17 17.35
N GLU A 170 -6.65 -9.45 17.42
CA GLU A 170 -5.81 -10.03 18.47
C GLU A 170 -4.35 -9.55 18.35
N PRO A 171 -3.59 -9.55 19.46
CA PRO A 171 -2.13 -9.40 19.44
C PRO A 171 -1.45 -10.49 18.59
N VAL A 172 -0.22 -10.23 18.15
CA VAL A 172 0.54 -11.14 17.29
C VAL A 172 0.86 -12.48 17.97
N GLU A 173 0.94 -12.50 19.29
CA GLU A 173 1.15 -13.70 20.11
C GLU A 173 -0.06 -14.65 20.08
N ARG A 174 -1.25 -14.13 19.72
CA ARG A 174 -2.50 -14.88 19.61
C ARG A 174 -2.99 -15.01 18.17
N GLY A 175 -2.07 -15.00 17.21
CA GLY A 175 -2.37 -15.18 15.79
C GLY A 175 -2.79 -13.89 15.07
N GLY A 176 -2.66 -12.73 15.71
CA GLY A 176 -2.77 -11.42 15.08
C GLY A 176 -1.73 -11.16 13.98
N TRP A 177 -1.73 -9.94 13.47
CA TRP A 177 -0.84 -9.50 12.39
C TRP A 177 -0.46 -8.02 12.60
N SER A 178 0.71 -7.63 12.11
CA SER A 178 1.21 -6.25 12.19
C SER A 178 1.15 -5.54 10.84
N ILE A 179 1.49 -6.25 9.76
CA ILE A 179 1.51 -5.70 8.40
C ILE A 179 0.93 -6.72 7.41
N ILE A 180 0.16 -6.21 6.46
CA ILE A 180 -0.21 -6.92 5.23
C ILE A 180 -0.03 -6.01 4.02
N HIS A 181 0.12 -6.62 2.85
CA HIS A 181 -0.10 -5.95 1.58
C HIS A 181 -1.43 -6.35 0.97
N THR A 182 -1.99 -5.43 0.19
CA THR A 182 -3.11 -5.69 -0.74
C THR A 182 -2.92 -4.80 -1.97
N THR A 183 -3.77 -4.98 -2.97
CA THR A 183 -3.89 -4.03 -4.08
C THR A 183 -5.25 -3.35 -4.09
N ALA A 184 -5.35 -2.26 -4.84
CA ALA A 184 -6.59 -1.56 -5.13
C ALA A 184 -6.58 -1.00 -6.56
N SER A 185 -7.75 -0.85 -7.17
CA SER A 185 -7.86 -0.16 -8.45
C SER A 185 -7.69 1.35 -8.26
N GLY A 186 -7.08 2.05 -9.23
CA GLY A 186 -6.96 3.51 -9.17
C GLY A 186 -8.33 4.20 -9.03
N GLN A 187 -9.38 3.67 -9.65
CA GLN A 187 -10.74 4.19 -9.48
C GLN A 187 -11.25 4.13 -8.02
N SER A 188 -10.75 3.21 -7.20
CA SER A 188 -11.14 3.13 -5.78
C SER A 188 -10.40 4.12 -4.87
N LEU A 189 -9.32 4.75 -5.37
CA LEU A 189 -8.49 5.70 -4.61
C LEU A 189 -8.64 7.14 -5.08
N SER A 190 -9.45 7.39 -6.11
CA SER A 190 -9.57 8.71 -6.73
C SER A 190 -10.37 9.73 -5.93
N LEU A 191 -11.35 9.32 -5.12
CA LEU A 191 -12.20 10.25 -4.34
C LEU A 191 -12.34 9.84 -2.86
N PRO A 192 -12.38 10.80 -1.92
CA PRO A 192 -12.45 10.53 -0.48
C PRO A 192 -13.63 9.67 0.00
N VAL A 193 -14.76 9.72 -0.72
CA VAL A 193 -16.01 9.05 -0.33
C VAL A 193 -15.90 7.52 -0.37
N TYR A 194 -15.23 6.97 -1.38
CA TYR A 194 -15.05 5.53 -1.56
C TYR A 194 -13.61 5.05 -1.32
N HIS A 195 -12.67 5.96 -1.06
CA HIS A 195 -11.30 5.62 -0.71
C HIS A 195 -11.22 4.92 0.65
N LEU A 196 -11.30 3.59 0.64
CA LEU A 196 -11.36 2.76 1.85
C LEU A 196 -10.16 2.97 2.79
N PHE A 197 -8.95 3.18 2.24
CA PHE A 197 -7.76 3.33 3.07
C PHE A 197 -7.62 4.69 3.76
N LEU A 198 -8.34 5.73 3.31
CA LEU A 198 -8.44 7.01 4.01
C LEU A 198 -9.50 7.00 5.10
N ARG A 199 -10.33 5.96 5.21
CA ARG A 199 -11.27 5.85 6.32
C ARG A 199 -10.49 5.55 7.61
N ALA A 200 -10.60 6.46 8.57
CA ALA A 200 -9.91 6.45 9.85
C ALA A 200 -10.87 6.65 11.04
N ASN A 201 -12.03 5.99 10.98
CA ASN A 201 -13.03 5.98 12.06
C ASN A 201 -12.87 4.77 13.01
N GLY A 202 -11.61 4.40 13.31
CA GLY A 202 -11.25 3.43 14.35
C GLY A 202 -11.82 2.03 14.09
N PRO A 203 -12.60 1.44 15.01
CA PRO A 203 -13.13 0.08 14.88
C PRO A 203 -13.97 -0.19 13.61
N GLN A 204 -14.52 0.86 12.99
CA GLN A 204 -15.33 0.79 11.75
C GLN A 204 -14.49 1.03 10.48
N ALA A 205 -13.22 1.40 10.62
CA ALA A 205 -12.34 1.58 9.48
C ALA A 205 -12.01 0.24 8.84
N TRP A 206 -11.49 0.28 7.62
CA TRP A 206 -10.94 -0.91 6.99
C TRP A 206 -9.77 -1.47 7.84
N PHE A 207 -9.48 -2.76 7.67
CA PHE A 207 -8.52 -3.52 8.49
C PHE A 207 -7.29 -2.73 8.91
N GLY A 208 -6.82 -2.96 10.13
CA GLY A 208 -5.78 -2.15 10.77
C GLY A 208 -6.30 -0.92 11.50
N TRP A 209 -7.59 -0.60 11.35
CA TRP A 209 -8.37 0.24 12.26
C TRP A 209 -7.71 1.57 12.69
N PRO A 210 -7.17 2.38 11.76
CA PRO A 210 -6.65 3.69 12.10
C PRO A 210 -7.77 4.57 12.65
N GLU A 211 -7.43 5.42 13.60
CA GLU A 211 -8.33 6.40 14.19
C GLU A 211 -7.72 7.80 14.06
N ASP A 212 -8.37 8.66 13.28
CA ASP A 212 -7.96 10.04 13.09
C ASP A 212 -9.18 10.93 12.79
N ALA A 213 -9.58 11.71 13.79
CA ALA A 213 -10.75 12.58 13.69
C ALA A 213 -10.59 13.69 12.63
N GLU A 214 -9.36 14.15 12.36
CA GLU A 214 -9.11 15.18 11.36
C GLU A 214 -9.27 14.63 9.94
N ILE A 215 -8.80 13.41 9.68
CA ILE A 215 -9.06 12.73 8.41
C ILE A 215 -10.58 12.58 8.19
N GLU A 216 -11.33 12.12 9.19
CA GLU A 216 -12.79 11.96 9.04
C GLU A 216 -13.51 13.31 8.85
N ARG A 217 -13.07 14.36 9.56
CA ARG A 217 -13.58 15.73 9.36
C ARG A 217 -13.32 16.23 7.94
N LEU A 218 -12.10 16.03 7.42
CA LEU A 218 -11.74 16.43 6.07
C LEU A 218 -12.46 15.61 5.00
N ARG A 219 -12.69 14.32 5.22
CA ARG A 219 -13.50 13.48 4.32
C ARG A 219 -14.94 13.99 4.22
N ASN A 220 -15.54 14.40 5.34
CA ASN A 220 -16.87 15.02 5.34
C ASN A 220 -16.85 16.41 4.67
N ALA A 221 -15.86 17.25 4.97
CA ALA A 221 -15.70 18.57 4.35
C ALA A 221 -15.57 18.48 2.82
N TRP A 222 -14.96 17.43 2.29
CA TRP A 222 -14.90 17.22 0.84
C TRP A 222 -16.27 16.93 0.22
N VAL A 223 -17.16 16.23 0.93
CA VAL A 223 -18.54 15.97 0.50
C VAL A 223 -19.38 17.26 0.50
N GLU A 224 -19.12 18.14 1.45
CA GLU A 224 -19.80 19.43 1.60
C GLU A 224 -19.26 20.51 0.66
N ALA A 225 -18.08 20.31 0.05
CA ALA A 225 -17.42 21.27 -0.82
C ALA A 225 -18.31 21.60 -2.03
N THR A 226 -18.47 22.91 -2.29
CA THR A 226 -19.43 23.38 -3.31
C THR A 226 -18.80 23.69 -4.65
N ASP A 227 -17.47 23.72 -4.73
CA ASP A 227 -16.72 23.94 -5.95
C ASP A 227 -15.44 23.07 -6.05
N PRO A 228 -14.90 22.87 -7.26
CA PRO A 228 -13.71 22.04 -7.47
C PRO A 228 -12.43 22.55 -6.79
N ALA A 229 -12.27 23.86 -6.61
CA ALA A 229 -11.08 24.43 -5.98
C ALA A 229 -11.08 24.17 -4.47
N GLU A 230 -12.24 24.29 -3.82
CA GLU A 230 -12.42 23.87 -2.43
C GLU A 230 -12.17 22.37 -2.26
N GLY A 231 -12.77 21.53 -3.12
CA GLY A 231 -12.55 20.09 -3.11
C GLY A 231 -11.07 19.71 -3.25
N ARG A 232 -10.33 20.39 -4.12
CA ARG A 232 -8.88 20.20 -4.29
C ARG A 232 -8.09 20.59 -3.04
N ARG A 233 -8.41 21.73 -2.41
CA ARG A 233 -7.77 22.18 -1.17
C ARG A 233 -8.01 21.20 -0.01
N VAL A 234 -9.21 20.63 0.09
CA VAL A 234 -9.51 19.60 1.09
C VAL A 234 -8.74 18.30 0.79
N ALA A 235 -8.60 17.92 -0.48
CA ALA A 235 -7.80 16.76 -0.88
C ALA A 235 -6.31 16.93 -0.57
N GLU A 236 -5.73 18.12 -0.76
CA GLU A 236 -4.35 18.42 -0.36
C GLU A 236 -4.16 18.32 1.17
N ALA A 237 -5.14 18.77 1.95
CA ALA A 237 -5.14 18.61 3.40
C ALA A 237 -5.27 17.14 3.83
N LEU A 238 -6.11 16.35 3.15
CA LEU A 238 -6.24 14.91 3.37
C LEU A 238 -4.92 14.19 3.09
N ASN A 239 -4.27 14.49 1.96
CA ASN A 239 -3.00 13.89 1.60
C ASN A 239 -1.94 14.17 2.66
N ARG A 240 -1.82 15.43 3.09
CA ARG A 240 -0.89 15.82 4.16
C ARG A 240 -1.17 15.05 5.45
N ARG A 241 -2.41 15.08 5.93
CA ARG A 241 -2.76 14.46 7.21
C ARG A 241 -2.56 12.95 7.21
N ALA A 242 -2.82 12.28 6.08
CA ALA A 242 -2.62 10.85 5.94
C ALA A 242 -1.13 10.43 5.96
N LEU A 243 -0.20 11.37 5.75
CA LEU A 243 1.25 11.14 5.72
C LEU A 243 1.97 11.62 6.99
N GLU A 244 1.24 12.21 7.94
CA GLU A 244 1.67 12.57 9.32
C GLU A 244 1.57 11.39 10.31
#